data_AF-D4YUD5-F1
#
_entry.id   AF-D4YUD5-F1
#
_cell.length_a   1.000
_cell.length_b   1.000
_cell.length_c   1.000
_cell.angle_alpha   90.00
_cell.angle_beta   90.00
_cell.angle_gamma   90.00
#
_symmetry.space_group_name_H-M   'P 1'
#
loop_
_entity.id
_entity.type
_entity.pdbx_description
1 polymer ?
#
loop_
_entity_poly.entity_id
_entity_poly.type
_entity_poly.pdbx_seq_one_letter_code
_entity_poly.pdbx_strand_id
1 'polypeptide(L)'
;MFSRLKDNGTKVLITIDEVKSNKELKKFASYYQLLNRQDHPVALMMAGLPENISELQNEDVMTFLLRDKRIALSSLNLIQI
;
A
#
# COMPACT_ATOMS: atom_id res chain seq x y z
N MET A 1 7.55 16.07 10.00
CA MET A 1 8.31 14.80 10.14
C MET A 1 8.85 14.33 8.79
N PHE A 2 7.99 13.96 7.83
CA PHE A 2 8.43 13.46 6.52
C PHE A 2 9.36 14.41 5.74
N SER A 3 9.15 15.74 5.83
CA SER A 3 10.08 16.72 5.26
C SER A 3 11.50 16.56 5.81
N ARG A 4 11.66 16.38 7.13
CA ARG A 4 12.99 16.15 7.74
C ARG A 4 13.62 14.84 7.29
N LEU A 5 12.82 13.79 7.08
CA LEU A 5 13.30 12.53 6.54
C LEU A 5 13.79 12.71 5.10
N LYS A 6 13.07 13.49 4.29
CA LYS A 6 13.47 13.86 2.93
C LYS A 6 14.78 14.64 2.93
N ASP A 7 14.91 15.65 3.78
CA ASP A 7 16.12 16.47 3.91
C ASP A 7 17.35 15.63 4.33
N ASN A 8 17.12 14.60 5.15
CA ASN A 8 18.15 13.65 5.58
C ASN A 8 18.38 12.50 4.57
N GLY A 9 17.78 12.53 3.39
CA GLY A 9 17.89 11.47 2.38
C GLY A 9 17.30 10.12 2.82
N THR A 10 16.49 10.09 3.88
CA THR A 10 15.91 8.87 4.46
C THR A 10 14.61 8.51 3.76
N LYS A 11 14.50 7.25 3.33
CA LYS A 11 13.30 6.70 2.69
C LYS A 11 12.49 5.86 3.68
N VAL A 12 11.17 5.89 3.54
CA VAL A 12 10.23 5.16 4.41
C VAL A 12 9.49 4.12 3.59
N LEU A 13 9.52 2.87 4.01
CA LEU A 13 8.64 1.82 3.50
C LEU A 13 7.61 1.52 4.57
N ILE A 14 6.33 1.71 4.24
CA ILE A 14 5.21 1.31 5.08
C ILE A 14 4.72 -0.05 4.58
N THR A 15 4.66 -1.03 5.47
CA THR A 15 4.12 -2.36 5.18
C THR A 15 2.81 -2.56 5.94
N ILE A 16 1.80 -3.13 5.28
CA ILE A 16 0.55 -3.54 5.93
C ILE A 16 0.26 -4.98 5.51
N ASP A 17 0.24 -5.86 6.49
CA ASP A 17 -0.17 -7.24 6.29
C ASP A 17 -1.67 -7.41 6.55
N GLU A 18 -2.25 -8.44 5.97
CA GLU A 18 -3.67 -8.79 6.09
C GLU A 18 -4.64 -7.63 5.85
N VAL A 19 -4.43 -6.83 4.80
CA VAL A 19 -5.32 -5.69 4.51
C VAL A 19 -6.76 -6.14 4.32
N LYS A 20 -7.69 -5.38 4.91
CA LYS A 20 -9.15 -5.54 4.81
C LYS A 20 -9.80 -4.18 4.67
N SER A 21 -10.87 -4.08 3.87
CA SER A 21 -11.59 -2.82 3.70
C SER A 21 -12.25 -2.40 5.01
N ASN A 22 -11.69 -1.38 5.65
CA ASN A 22 -12.25 -0.80 6.86
C ASN A 22 -12.01 0.71 6.89
N LYS A 23 -12.69 1.39 7.81
CA LYS A 23 -12.64 2.85 7.93
C LYS A 23 -11.22 3.38 8.17
N GLU A 24 -10.42 2.67 8.94
CA GLU A 24 -9.06 3.09 9.29
C GLU A 24 -8.11 2.96 8.09
N LEU A 25 -8.21 1.87 7.33
CA LEU A 25 -7.43 1.68 6.11
C LEU A 25 -7.80 2.73 5.05
N LYS A 26 -9.08 3.07 4.92
CA LYS A 26 -9.52 4.17 4.03
C LYS A 26 -8.92 5.51 4.46
N LYS A 27 -8.95 5.82 5.75
CA LYS A 27 -8.36 7.04 6.30
C LYS A 27 -6.85 7.08 6.08
N PHE A 28 -6.17 5.96 6.32
CA PHE A 28 -4.74 5.81 6.05
C PHE A 28 -4.42 6.02 4.56
N ALA A 29 -5.18 5.40 3.65
CA ALA A 29 -4.97 5.53 2.21
C ALA A 29 -5.08 7.00 1.75
N SER A 30 -6.05 7.76 2.27
CA SER A 30 -6.16 9.20 2.01
C SER A 30 -4.92 9.99 2.47
N TYR A 31 -4.36 9.67 3.64
CA TYR A 31 -3.13 10.30 4.10
C TYR A 31 -1.93 9.91 3.26
N TYR A 32 -1.79 8.63 2.90
CA TYR A 32 -0.72 8.17 2.02
C TYR A 32 -0.80 8.84 0.65
N GLN A 33 -2.00 9.01 0.10
CA GLN A 33 -2.20 9.75 -1.15
C GLN A 33 -1.70 11.20 -1.04
N LEU A 34 -1.95 11.88 0.08
CA LEU A 34 -1.43 13.22 0.33
C LEU A 34 0.11 13.23 0.41
N LEU A 35 0.71 12.26 1.10
CA LEU A 35 2.16 12.14 1.21
C LEU A 35 2.82 11.95 -0.17
N ASN A 36 2.22 11.10 -1.01
CA ASN A 36 2.69 10.84 -2.37
C ASN A 36 2.55 12.10 -3.25
N ARG A 37 1.43 12.82 -3.18
CA ARG A 37 1.21 14.08 -3.92
C ARG A 37 2.18 15.20 -3.54
N GLN A 38 2.69 15.16 -2.30
CA GLN A 38 3.71 16.11 -1.81
C GLN A 38 5.14 15.64 -2.07
N ASP A 39 5.33 14.56 -2.84
CA ASP A 39 6.65 14.02 -3.19
C ASP A 39 7.50 13.69 -1.95
N HIS A 40 6.88 13.18 -0.88
CA HIS A 40 7.63 12.65 0.26
C HIS A 40 8.23 11.27 -0.08
N PRO A 41 9.39 10.90 0.49
CA PRO A 41 10.10 9.66 0.18
C PRO A 41 9.45 8.44 0.87
N VAL A 42 8.18 8.18 0.58
CA VAL A 42 7.37 7.12 1.20
C VAL A 42 6.90 6.13 0.15
N ALA A 43 7.10 4.85 0.41
CA ALA A 43 6.55 3.74 -0.37
C ALA A 43 5.60 2.92 0.51
N LEU A 44 4.62 2.28 -0.13
CA LEU A 44 3.64 1.41 0.52
C LEU A 44 3.69 0.01 -0.10
N MET A 45 3.77 -1.01 0.75
CA MET A 45 3.61 -2.40 0.38
C MET A 45 2.48 -3.01 1.22
N MET A 46 1.56 -3.69 0.56
CA MET A 46 0.41 -4.31 1.22
C MET A 46 0.31 -5.78 0.82
N ALA A 47 -0.08 -6.61 1.78
CA ALA A 47 -0.42 -8.00 1.56
C ALA A 47 -1.83 -8.28 2.10
N GLY A 48 -2.57 -9.14 1.41
CA GLY A 48 -3.93 -9.51 1.79
C GLY A 48 -4.50 -10.57 0.88
N LEU A 49 -5.57 -11.22 1.32
CA LEU A 49 -6.26 -12.23 0.52
C LEU A 49 -6.86 -11.60 -0.75
N PRO A 50 -6.94 -12.34 -1.87
CA PRO A 50 -7.43 -11.83 -3.15
C PRO A 50 -8.80 -11.13 -3.07
N GLU A 51 -9.71 -11.66 -2.25
CA GLU A 51 -11.04 -11.09 -2.00
C GLU A 51 -10.96 -9.73 -1.32
N ASN A 52 -10.13 -9.60 -0.28
CA ASN A 52 -9.95 -8.32 0.42
C ASN A 52 -9.32 -7.29 -0.51
N ILE A 53 -8.31 -7.69 -1.29
CA ILE A 53 -7.68 -6.81 -2.29
C ILE A 53 -8.66 -6.39 -3.38
N SER A 54 -9.65 -7.23 -3.69
CA SER A 54 -10.72 -6.93 -4.64
C SER A 54 -11.75 -5.95 -4.08
N GLU A 55 -12.14 -6.10 -2.82
CA GLU A 55 -13.02 -5.16 -2.14
C GLU A 55 -12.42 -3.74 -2.08
N LEU A 56 -11.12 -3.63 -1.82
CA LEU A 56 -10.44 -2.34 -1.84
C LEU A 56 -10.49 -1.63 -3.21
N GLN A 57 -10.72 -2.37 -4.31
CA GLN A 57 -10.83 -1.78 -5.66
C GLN A 57 -12.14 -1.04 -5.88
N ASN A 58 -13.21 -1.54 -5.25
CA ASN A 58 -14.56 -1.03 -5.42
C ASN A 58 -14.79 0.27 -4.63
N GLU A 59 -13.75 0.76 -3.94
CA GLU A 59 -13.79 1.93 -3.07
C GLU A 59 -13.11 3.11 -3.76
N ASP A 60 -13.89 4.15 -4.08
CA ASP A 60 -13.45 5.32 -4.88
C ASP A 60 -12.14 5.95 -4.38
N VAL A 61 -11.98 6.05 -3.05
CA VAL A 61 -10.81 6.65 -2.38
C VAL A 61 -9.54 5.81 -2.56
N MET A 62 -9.68 4.50 -2.75
CA MET A 62 -8.57 3.54 -2.77
C MET A 62 -8.12 3.17 -4.18
N THR A 63 -8.82 3.62 -5.21
CA THR A 63 -8.50 3.37 -6.63
C THR A 63 -7.08 3.77 -7.04
N PHE A 64 -6.46 4.75 -6.37
CA PHE A 64 -5.08 5.13 -6.68
C PHE A 64 -4.07 4.02 -6.34
N LEU A 65 -4.36 3.17 -5.35
CA LEU A 65 -3.54 2.01 -4.97
C LEU A 65 -3.51 0.95 -6.09
N LEU A 66 -4.40 1.05 -7.07
CA LEU A 66 -4.53 0.12 -8.20
C LEU A 66 -3.66 0.50 -9.40
N ARG A 67 -3.15 1.73 -9.46
CA ARG A 67 -2.18 2.14 -10.49
C ARG A 67 -0.79 1.54 -10.22
N ASP A 68 -0.59 1.03 -9.01
CA ASP A 68 0.66 0.40 -8.59
C ASP A 68 0.72 -1.08 -9.01
N LYS A 69 1.95 -1.60 -9.06
CA LYS A 69 2.22 -2.98 -9.46
C LYS A 69 1.64 -3.97 -8.44
N ARG A 70 0.91 -4.97 -8.94
CA ARG A 70 0.39 -6.09 -8.15
C ARG A 70 1.20 -7.35 -8.41
N ILE A 71 1.47 -8.09 -7.35
CA ILE A 71 2.13 -9.39 -7.41
C ILE A 71 1.15 -10.40 -6.83
N ALA A 72 0.53 -11.19 -7.70
CA ALA A 72 -0.28 -12.32 -7.27
C ALA A 72 0.66 -13.47 -6.90
N LEU A 73 0.62 -13.89 -5.64
CA LEU A 73 1.37 -15.05 -5.18
C LEU A 73 0.53 -16.30 -5.41
N SER A 74 1.13 -17.32 -6.03
CA SER A 74 0.55 -18.66 -6.07
C SER A 74 0.82 -19.39 -4.76
N SER A 75 0.09 -20.48 -4.52
CA SER A 75 0.45 -21.44 -3.47
C SER A 75 1.93 -21.83 -3.57
N LEU A 76 2.53 -22.12 -2.43
CA LEU A 76 3.91 -22.57 -2.36
C LEU A 76 4.09 -23.81 -3.25
N ASN A 77 4.93 -23.70 -4.26
CA ASN A 77 5.31 -24.82 -5.09
C ASN A 77 6.64 -25.38 -4.57
N LEU A 78 6.58 -26.47 -3.82
CA LEU A 78 7.75 -27.11 -3.22
C LEU A 78 8.76 -27.65 -4.25
N ILE A 79 8.38 -27.75 -5.53
CA ILE A 79 9.25 -28.18 -6.63
C ILE A 79 10.10 -27.01 -7.16
N GLN A 80 9.75 -25.76 -6.82
CA GLN A 80 10.47 -24.54 -7.23
C GLN A 80 11.49 -24.04 -6.18
N ILE A 81 11.61 -24.72 -5.04
CA ILE A 81 12.61 -24.47 -4.00
C ILE A 81 13.81 -25.38 -4.24
#